data_AF-A0A2R7ME42-F1
#
_entry.id   AF-A0A2R7ME42-F1
#
_cell.length_a   1.000
_cell.length_b   1.000
_cell.length_c   1.000
_cell.angle_alpha   90.00
_cell.angle_beta   90.00
_cell.angle_gamma   90.00
#
_symmetry.space_group_name_H-M   'P 1'
#
loop_
_entity.id
_entity.type
_entity.pdbx_description
1 polymer ?
#
loop_
_entity_poly.entity_id
_entity_poly.type
_entity_poly.pdbx_seq_one_letter_code
_entity_poly.pdbx_strand_id
1 'polypeptide(L)' 'AVIVAAAVDPLVDEAGDYAGRLTASGVPVTFVRRAGVPHLFLVFPSTPARDEVLAQVAPAVRAAFA' A
#
# COMPACT_ATOMS: atom_id res chain seq x y z
N ALA A 1 -8.24 5.61 -3.71
CA ALA A 1 -7.40 4.43 -4.04
C ALA A 1 -6.45 4.14 -2.90
N VAL A 2 -6.10 2.87 -2.69
CA VAL A 2 -5.08 2.43 -1.72
C VAL A 2 -3.94 1.80 -2.51
N ILE A 3 -2.71 2.24 -2.27
CA ILE A 3 -1.49 1.65 -2.84
C ILE A 3 -0.57 1.28 -1.67
N VAL A 4 -0.10 0.03 -1.65
CA VAL A 4 0.86 -0.48 -0.67
C VAL A 4 2.11 -0.92 -1.42
N ALA A 5 3.27 -0.47 -0.95
CA ALA A 5 4.57 -0.85 -1.48
C ALA A 5 5.49 -1.35 -0.37
N ALA A 6 6.29 -2.35 -0.69
CA ALA A 6 7.40 -2.80 0.13
C ALA A 6 8.65 -1.97 -0.18
N ALA A 7 9.41 -1.54 0.82
CA ALA A 7 10.53 -0.62 0.60
C ALA A 7 11.76 -1.26 -0.06
N VAL A 8 11.91 -2.59 0.03
CA VAL A 8 12.97 -3.36 -0.65
C VAL A 8 12.42 -4.15 -1.85
N ASP A 9 11.25 -3.74 -2.34
CA ASP A 9 10.65 -4.23 -3.58
C ASP A 9 11.31 -3.52 -4.78
N PRO A 10 11.75 -4.23 -5.83
CA PRO A 10 12.23 -3.59 -7.05
C PRO A 10 11.16 -2.69 -7.70
N LEU A 11 9.87 -2.88 -7.38
CA LEU A 11 8.75 -2.12 -7.94
C LEU A 11 8.34 -0.89 -7.08
N VAL A 12 9.12 -0.54 -6.06
CA VAL A 12 8.74 0.50 -5.09
C VAL A 12 8.59 1.89 -5.74
N ASP A 13 9.42 2.18 -6.74
CA ASP A 13 9.42 3.46 -7.42
C ASP A 13 8.19 3.57 -8.33
N GLU A 14 7.83 2.52 -9.07
CA GLU A 14 6.62 2.46 -9.90
C GLU A 14 5.34 2.61 -9.05
N ALA A 15 5.32 2.07 -7.83
CA ALA A 15 4.20 2.27 -6.91
C ALA A 15 4.05 3.75 -6.51
N GLY A 16 5.17 4.43 -6.26
CA GLY A 16 5.21 5.87 -5.99
C GLY A 16 4.77 6.70 -7.20
N ASP A 17 5.28 6.38 -8.39
CA ASP A 17 4.93 7.06 -9.63
C ASP A 17 3.44 6.91 -9.96
N TYR A 18 2.88 5.71 -9.78
CA TYR A 18 1.46 5.49 -10.02
C TYR A 18 0.58 6.22 -8.99
N ALA A 19 1.00 6.25 -7.72
CA ALA A 19 0.32 7.05 -6.70
C ALA A 19 0.31 8.54 -7.07
N GLY A 20 1.46 9.07 -7.50
CA GLY A 20 1.58 10.45 -7.98
C GLY A 20 0.68 10.75 -9.17
N ARG A 21 0.63 9.85 -10.16
CA ARG A 21 -0.26 9.99 -11.34
C ARG A 21 -1.75 9.98 -10.95
N LEU A 22 -2.16 9.12 -10.03
CA LEU A 22 -3.54 9.10 -9.54
C LEU A 22 -3.90 10.39 -8.80
N THR A 23 -3.01 10.88 -7.93
CA THR A 23 -3.20 12.16 -7.23
C THR A 23 -3.27 13.33 -8.20
N ALA A 24 -2.40 13.39 -9.21
CA ALA A 24 -2.43 14.43 -10.25
C ALA A 24 -3.74 14.44 -11.06
N SER A 25 -4.37 13.28 -11.22
CA SER A 25 -5.69 13.14 -11.84
C SER A 25 -6.87 13.45 -10.90
N GLY A 26 -6.61 13.95 -9.69
CA GLY A 26 -7.65 14.29 -8.71
C GLY A 26 -8.23 13.10 -7.94
N VAL A 27 -7.64 11.90 -8.06
CA VAL A 27 -8.06 10.72 -7.28
C VAL A 27 -7.48 10.83 -5.86
N PRO A 28 -8.30 10.73 -4.80
CA PRO A 28 -7.78 10.61 -3.44
C PRO A 28 -6.98 9.31 -3.28
N VAL A 29 -5.72 9.39 -2.85
CA VAL A 29 -4.81 8.24 -2.71
C VAL A 29 -4.29 8.13 -1.29
N THR A 30 -4.37 6.94 -0.72
CA THR A 30 -3.59 6.52 0.45
C THR A 30 -2.42 5.67 -0.03
N PHE A 31 -1.21 6.20 0.06
CA PHE A 31 0.02 5.47 -0.28
C PHE A 31 0.77 5.04 0.99
N VAL A 32 1.06 3.75 1.12
CA VAL A 32 1.78 3.17 2.26
C VAL A 32 3.04 2.50 1.75
N ARG A 33 4.20 3.04 2.10
CA ARG A 33 5.51 2.41 1.86
C ARG A 33 6.02 1.77 3.16
N ARG A 34 6.08 0.45 3.21
CA ARG A 34 6.52 -0.30 4.40
C ARG A 34 8.01 -0.60 4.35
N ALA A 35 8.77 -0.09 5.32
CA ALA A 35 10.18 -0.37 5.48
C ALA A 35 10.46 -1.83 5.87
N GLY A 36 11.61 -2.36 5.42
CA GLY A 36 12.18 -3.61 5.92
C GLY A 36 11.46 -4.90 5.50
N VAL A 37 10.59 -4.86 4.49
CA VAL A 37 9.83 -6.02 4.02
C VAL A 37 9.98 -6.24 2.52
N PRO A 38 10.02 -7.51 2.04
CA PRO A 38 10.16 -7.83 0.63
C PRO A 38 8.86 -7.63 -0.15
N HIS A 39 8.98 -7.72 -1.48
CA HIS A 39 7.86 -7.84 -2.40
C HIS A 39 6.85 -8.89 -1.89
N LEU A 40 5.56 -8.57 -1.99
CA LEU A 40 4.43 -9.42 -1.59
C LEU A 40 4.36 -9.81 -0.10
N PHE A 41 4.99 -9.09 0.84
CA PHE A 41 4.92 -9.43 2.28
C PHE A 41 3.51 -9.64 2.87
N LEU A 42 2.46 -9.12 2.22
CA LEU A 42 1.06 -9.34 2.62
C LEU A 42 0.56 -10.78 2.40
N VAL A 43 1.19 -11.57 1.52
CA VAL A 43 0.79 -12.96 1.21
C VAL A 43 1.45 -13.99 2.13
N PHE A 44 2.46 -13.58 2.91
CA PHE A 44 3.07 -14.44 3.90
C PHE A 44 2.10 -14.75 5.05
N PRO A 45 2.36 -15.81 5.83
CA PRO A 45 1.69 -16.00 7.12
C PRO A 45 1.76 -14.73 7.98
N SER A 46 0.88 -14.63 9.00
CA SER A 46 0.84 -13.46 9.87
C SER A 46 2.24 -13.08 10.35
N THR A 47 2.61 -11.84 10.02
CA THR A 47 3.79 -11.14 10.49
C THR A 47 3.34 -9.78 11.02
N PRO A 48 4.06 -9.16 11.97
CA PRO A 48 3.69 -7.84 12.48
C PRO A 48 3.52 -6.81 11.37
N ALA A 49 4.42 -6.78 10.39
CA ALA A 49 4.36 -5.84 9.28
C ALA A 49 3.11 -6.02 8.41
N ARG A 50 2.72 -7.27 8.12
CA ARG A 50 1.48 -7.57 7.40
C ARG A 50 0.28 -7.06 8.17
N ASP A 51 0.18 -7.41 9.44
CA ASP A 51 -1.01 -7.14 10.24
C ASP A 51 -1.17 -5.64 10.50
N GLU A 52 -0.09 -4.92 10.75
CA GLU A 52 -0.06 -3.46 10.87
C GLU A 52 -0.53 -2.77 9.58
N VAL A 53 -0.04 -3.20 8.42
CA VAL A 53 -0.44 -2.59 7.14
C VAL A 53 -1.89 -2.91 6.81
N LEU A 54 -2.36 -4.14 7.05
CA LEU A 54 -3.78 -4.49 6.87
C LEU A 54 -4.69 -3.67 7.79
N ALA A 55 -4.32 -3.49 9.05
CA ALA A 55 -5.06 -2.64 9.98
C ALA A 55 -5.10 -1.18 9.51
N GLN A 56 -4.02 -0.67 8.94
CA GLN A 56 -3.94 0.68 8.40
C GLN A 56 -4.85 0.90 7.17
N VAL A 57 -4.91 -0.06 6.25
CA VAL A 57 -5.63 0.14 4.97
C VAL A 57 -7.08 -0.36 4.97
N ALA A 58 -7.44 -1.28 5.87
CA ALA A 58 -8.78 -1.86 5.93
C ALA A 58 -9.92 -0.82 6.05
N PRO A 59 -9.81 0.27 6.85
CA PRO A 59 -10.88 1.28 6.92
C PRO A 59 -11.14 1.96 5.57
N ALA A 60 -10.09 2.30 4.82
CA ALA A 60 -10.21 2.95 3.52
C ALA A 60 -10.85 2.02 2.48
N VAL A 61 -10.52 0.72 2.51
CA VAL A 61 -11.16 -0.29 1.65
C VAL A 61 -12.63 -0.44 2.01
N ARG A 62 -12.98 -0.55 3.31
CA ARG A 62 -14.38 -0.66 3.74
C ARG A 62 -15.22 0.54 3.32
N ALA A 63 -14.72 1.75 3.49
CA ALA A 63 -15.41 2.98 3.11
C ALA A 63 -15.66 3.10 1.61
N ALA A 64 -14.84 2.46 0.76
CA ALA A 64 -15.01 2.49 -0.69
C ALA A 64 -16.15 1.61 -1.21
N PHE A 65 -16.66 0.69 -0.38
CA PHE A 65 -17.70 -0.29 -0.74
C PHE A 65 -18.91 -0.29 0.21
N ALA A 66 -19.00 0.72 1.10
CA ALA A 66 -20.18 0.98 1.91
C ALA A 66 -21.17 1.84 1.13
#